data_AF-A0A526MBI4-F1
#
_entry.id   AF-A0A526MBI4-F1
#
_cell.length_a   1.000
_cell.length_b   1.000
_cell.length_c   1.000
_cell.angle_alpha   90.00
_cell.angle_beta   90.00
_cell.angle_gamma   90.00
#
_symmetry.space_group_name_H-M   'P 1'
#
loop_
_entity.id
_entity.type
_entity.pdbx_description
1 polymer ?
#
loop_
_entity_poly.entity_id
_entity_poly.type
_entity_poly.pdbx_seq_one_letter_code
_entity_poly.pdbx_strand_id
1 'polypeptide(L)' 'MNIHVNAASIDAAWQFEIGAMVTHRDQPMLSEVLSRQRAGRLGEVYGVRRLDACEVRDLMILGEVLIAA' A
#
# COMPACT_ATOMS: atom_id res chain seq x y z
N MET A 1 -27.18 -9.25 28.20
CA MET A 1 -26.30 -8.13 27.80
C MET A 1 -25.66 -8.54 26.49
N ASN A 2 -26.11 -7.98 25.38
CA ASN A 2 -25.52 -8.27 24.07
C ASN A 2 -24.30 -7.37 23.90
N ILE A 3 -23.12 -7.97 24.04
CA ILE A 3 -21.85 -7.32 23.75
C ILE A 3 -21.81 -7.11 22.23
N HIS A 4 -22.11 -5.89 21.79
CA HIS A 4 -21.67 -5.40 20.49
C HIS A 4 -20.18 -5.12 20.61
N VAL A 5 -19.34 -6.08 20.20
CA VAL A 5 -17.93 -5.79 19.95
C VAL A 5 -17.89 -4.86 18.75
N ASN A 6 -17.81 -3.55 19.00
CA ASN A 6 -17.16 -2.66 18.05
C ASN A 6 -15.74 -3.19 17.95
N ALA A 7 -15.45 -3.92 16.87
CA ALA A 7 -14.08 -4.18 16.44
C ALA A 7 -13.50 -2.81 16.07
N ALA A 8 -13.13 -2.05 17.11
CA ALA A 8 -12.23 -0.94 17.00
C ALA A 8 -11.05 -1.50 16.23
N SER A 9 -10.92 -1.01 15.00
CA SER A 9 -9.68 -0.91 14.24
C SER A 9 -8.50 -1.17 15.16
N ILE A 10 -8.01 -2.41 15.14
CA ILE A 10 -6.60 -2.62 15.44
C ILE A 10 -5.93 -1.70 14.43
N ASP A 11 -5.33 -0.63 14.93
CA ASP A 11 -4.43 0.23 14.17
C ASP A 11 -3.25 -0.65 13.77
N ALA A 12 -3.49 -1.55 12.81
CA ALA A 12 -2.45 -2.24 12.11
C ALA A 12 -1.63 -1.12 11.49
N ALA A 13 -0.38 -1.03 11.95
CA ALA A 13 0.61 -0.17 11.34
C ALA A 13 0.59 -0.45 9.84
N TRP A 14 0.54 0.61 9.04
CA TRP A 14 0.59 0.49 7.60
C TRP A 14 1.84 -0.28 7.19
N GLN A 15 1.74 -1.14 6.19
CA GLN A 15 2.90 -1.89 5.70
C GLN A 15 3.99 -0.93 5.20
N PHE A 16 3.58 0.17 4.56
CA PHE A 16 4.43 1.24 4.06
C PHE A 16 3.89 2.63 4.46
N GLU A 17 4.81 3.52 4.80
CA GLU A 17 4.52 4.94 5.04
C GLU A 17 4.54 5.74 3.73
N ILE A 18 3.93 6.93 3.72
CA ILE A 18 4.06 7.87 2.61
C ILE A 18 5.53 8.31 2.52
N GLY A 19 6.08 8.35 1.31
CA GLY A 19 7.50 8.59 1.02
C GLY A 19 8.39 7.34 1.13
N ALA A 20 7.83 6.18 1.52
CA ALA A 20 8.59 4.95 1.51
C ALA A 20 8.95 4.52 0.07
N MET A 21 10.15 4.00 -0.09
CA MET A 21 10.62 3.41 -1.35
C MET A 21 10.19 1.96 -1.42
N VAL A 22 9.49 1.61 -2.49
CA VAL A 22 8.92 0.27 -2.70
C VAL A 22 9.20 -0.21 -4.12
N THR A 23 9.15 -1.52 -4.30
CA THR A 23 9.16 -2.15 -5.61
C THR A 23 8.15 -3.28 -5.65
N HIS A 24 7.71 -3.66 -6.84
CA HIS A 24 6.91 -4.87 -7.01
C HIS A 24 7.76 -6.11 -6.75
N ARG A 25 7.18 -7.13 -6.09
CA ARG A 25 7.88 -8.38 -5.72
C ARG A 25 8.38 -9.20 -6.91
N ASP A 26 7.62 -9.23 -8.00
CA ASP A 26 7.90 -10.11 -9.14
C ASP A 26 8.64 -9.37 -10.27
N GLN A 27 8.64 -8.03 -10.27
CA GLN A 27 9.31 -7.23 -11.30
C GLN A 27 9.91 -5.97 -10.67
N PRO A 28 11.19 -5.66 -10.94
CA PRO A 28 11.79 -4.41 -10.48
C PRO A 28 11.02 -3.20 -11.02
N MET A 29 10.45 -2.41 -10.11
CA MET A 29 9.68 -1.20 -10.41
C MET A 29 9.85 -0.22 -9.25
N LEU A 30 11.01 0.43 -9.20
CA LEU A 30 11.35 1.36 -8.13
C LEU A 30 10.33 2.50 -8.09
N SER A 31 9.65 2.66 -6.95
CA SER A 31 8.56 3.59 -6.79
C SER A 31 8.55 4.22 -5.39
N GLU A 32 7.94 5.40 -5.27
CA GLU A 32 7.70 6.08 -4.00
C GLU A 32 6.21 6.02 -3.64
N VAL A 33 5.89 5.74 -2.38
CA VAL A 33 4.50 5.77 -1.89
C VAL A 33 4.00 7.20 -1.76
N LEU A 34 2.94 7.56 -2.49
CA LEU A 34 2.31 8.89 -2.43
C LEU A 34 1.01 8.92 -1.62
N SER A 35 0.27 7.81 -1.60
CA SER A 35 -0.98 7.70 -0.85
C SER A 35 -1.24 6.28 -0.40
N ARG A 36 -2.11 6.14 0.60
CA ARG A 36 -2.49 4.85 1.19
C ARG A 36 -3.98 4.85 1.53
N GLN A 37 -4.63 3.74 1.25
CA GLN A 37 -6.05 3.56 1.52
C GLN A 37 -6.31 2.12 1.98
N ARG A 38 -7.19 1.95 2.98
CA ARG A 38 -7.68 0.62 3.37
C ARG A 38 -8.81 0.22 2.42
N ALA A 39 -8.64 -0.90 1.71
CA ALA A 39 -9.63 -1.46 0.80
C ALA A 39 -10.45 -2.58 1.46
N GLY A 40 -10.81 -2.40 2.74
CA GLY A 40 -11.59 -3.37 3.51
C GLY A 40 -10.94 -4.75 3.55
N ARG A 41 -11.60 -5.76 2.97
CA ARG A 41 -11.11 -7.15 2.93
C ARG A 41 -9.91 -7.37 2.00
N LEU A 42 -9.67 -6.46 1.07
CA LEU A 42 -8.54 -6.54 0.12
C LEU A 42 -7.23 -6.02 0.74
N GLY A 43 -7.24 -5.59 2.01
CA GLY A 43 -6.06 -5.09 2.69
C GLY A 43 -5.77 -3.63 2.34
N GLU A 44 -4.50 -3.34 2.06
CA GLU A 44 -3.98 -1.99 1.84
C GLU A 44 -3.74 -1.76 0.34
N VAL A 45 -4.16 -0.59 -0.16
CA VAL A 45 -3.86 -0.13 -1.51
C VAL A 45 -3.00 1.12 -1.41
N TYR A 46 -1.93 1.13 -2.19
CA TYR A 46 -0.96 2.20 -2.23
C TYR A 46 -0.98 2.89 -3.59
N GLY A 47 -1.17 4.21 -3.58
CA GLY A 47 -0.83 5.02 -4.74
C GLY A 47 0.67 5.24 -4.74
N VAL A 48 1.36 4.74 -5.76
CA VAL A 48 2.81 4.84 -5.91
C VAL A 48 3.18 5.63 -7.16
N ARG A 49 4.34 6.28 -7.12
CA ARG A 49 4.95 6.94 -8.27
C ARG A 49 6.22 6.21 -8.67
N ARG A 50 6.20 5.67 -9.87
CA ARG A 50 7.35 5.06 -10.52
C ARG A 50 8.45 6.08 -10.78
N LEU A 51 9.68 5.64 -10.56
CA LEU A 51 10.89 6.42 -10.78
C LEU A 51 11.66 5.95 -12.03
N ASP A 52 11.24 4.86 -12.66
CA ASP A 52 11.76 4.41 -13.94
C ASP A 52 11.14 5.18 -15.12
N ALA A 53 11.77 5.07 -16.29
CA ALA A 53 11.32 5.72 -17.52
C ALA A 53 10.10 4.98 -18.10
N CYS A 54 8.94 5.14 -17.45
CA CYS A 54 7.65 4.64 -17.91
C CYS A 54 6.70 5.80 -18.22
N GLU A 55 5.86 5.64 -19.24
CA GLU A 55 4.82 6.61 -19.59
C GLU A 55 3.74 6.72 -18.50
N VAL A 56 3.40 5.60 -17.86
CA VAL A 56 2.41 5.54 -16.78
C VAL A 56 3.15 5.58 -15.44
N ARG A 57 3.37 6.80 -14.95
CA ARG A 57 4.15 7.03 -13.73
C ARG A 57 3.41 6.72 -12.43
N ASP A 58 2.14 7.08 -12.33
CA ASP A 58 1.39 6.97 -11.09
C ASP A 58 0.42 5.78 -11.17
N LEU A 59 0.48 4.88 -10.19
CA LEU A 59 -0.26 3.63 -10.17
C LEU A 59 -0.91 3.40 -8.80
N MET A 60 -2.00 2.64 -8.77
CA MET A 60 -2.55 2.08 -7.53
C MET A 60 -2.23 0.59 -7.47
N ILE A 61 -1.59 0.14 -6.39
CA ILE A 61 -1.07 -1.23 -6.24
C ILE A 61 -1.46 -1.78 -4.87
N LEU A 62 -1.79 -3.07 -4.81
CA LEU A 62 -2.07 -3.77 -3.55
C LEU A 62 -0.78 -3.93 -2.72
N GLY A 63 -0.85 -3.69 -1.42
CA GLY A 63 0.29 -3.82 -0.50
C GLY A 63 0.93 -5.21 -0.51
N GLU A 64 0.13 -6.26 -0.73
CA GLU A 64 0.59 -7.66 -0.75
C GLU A 64 1.60 -7.98 -1.87
N VAL A 65 1.67 -7.16 -2.92
CA VAL A 65 2.64 -7.33 -4.02
C VAL A 65 3.79 -6.32 -3.96
N LEU A 66 3.80 -5.44 -2.95
CA LEU A 66 4.87 -4.48 -2.72
C LEU A 66 5.84 -5.00 -1.66
N ILE A 67 7.12 -4.72 -1.88
CA ILE A 67 8.20 -4.92 -0.92
C ILE A 67 8.99 -3.63 -0.77
N ALA A 68 9.68 -3.47 0.36
CA ALA A 68 10.63 -2.37 0.53
C ALA A 68 11.76 -2.51 -0.50
N ALA A 69 12.08 -1.40 -1.17
CA ALA A 69 13.14 -1.34 -2.18
C ALA A 69 14.53 -1.10 -1.57
#